data_AF-A0A354NTH4-F1
#
_entry.id   AF-A0A354NTH4-F1
#
_cell.length_a   1.000
_cell.length_b   1.000
_cell.length_c   1.000
_cell.angle_alpha   90.00
_cell.angle_beta   90.00
_cell.angle_gamma   90.00
#
_symmetry.space_group_name_H-M   'P 1'
#
loop_
_entity.id
_entity.type
_entity.pdbx_description
1 polymer ?
#
loop_
_entity_poly.entity_id
_entity_poly.type
_entity_poly.pdbx_seq_one_letter_code
_entity_poly.pdbx_strand_id
1 'polypeptide(L)'
;MLLKPEELLEKARKLIGSETEVIRGRYPVEHDPIRRYCHMTDDTNPLFLDTEYAESSRYGSVISPPLLIGYFTGNGPWPPADGSEPSLPAIPSPGDRLINLTTEWEFYEPVKIGDRLSYKRRVADVFIKGIRLDSKAFWVKTEMFVYNQDETLVAMSTNLLVRHRT
;
A
#
# COMPACT_ATOMS: atom_id res chain seq x y z
N MET A 1 31.41 -9.43 -13.19
CA MET A 1 31.06 -8.09 -13.72
C MET A 1 29.66 -7.75 -13.22
N LEU A 2 29.47 -6.61 -12.56
CA LEU A 2 28.13 -6.12 -12.24
C LEU A 2 27.40 -5.82 -13.56
N LEU A 3 26.18 -6.34 -13.72
CA LEU A 3 25.37 -6.11 -14.91
C LEU A 3 25.12 -4.60 -15.11
N LYS A 4 25.05 -4.16 -16.36
CA LYS A 4 24.72 -2.77 -16.68
C LYS A 4 23.27 -2.47 -16.28
N PRO A 5 22.93 -1.22 -15.90
CA PRO A 5 21.55 -0.84 -15.58
C PRO A 5 20.53 -1.25 -16.64
N GLU A 6 20.89 -1.17 -17.92
CA GLU A 6 20.03 -1.54 -19.05
C GLU A 6 19.74 -3.05 -19.09
N GLU A 7 20.74 -3.89 -18.80
CA GLU A 7 20.58 -5.36 -18.72
C GLU A 7 19.70 -5.76 -17.53
N LEU A 8 19.83 -5.03 -16.40
CA LEU A 8 18.95 -5.18 -15.25
C LEU A 8 17.52 -4.75 -15.59
N LEU A 9 17.35 -3.67 -16.35
CA LEU A 9 16.05 -3.20 -16.81
C LEU A 9 15.34 -4.23 -17.69
N GLU A 10 16.04 -4.86 -18.63
CA GLU A 10 15.46 -5.93 -19.46
C GLU A 10 14.95 -7.11 -18.63
N LYS A 11 15.67 -7.48 -17.57
CA LYS A 11 15.23 -8.52 -16.63
C LYS A 11 14.03 -8.06 -15.80
N ALA A 12 14.08 -6.83 -15.28
CA ALA A 12 13.01 -6.27 -14.45
C ALA A 12 11.70 -6.10 -15.22
N ARG A 13 11.77 -5.72 -16.49
CA ARG A 13 10.58 -5.57 -17.36
C ARG A 13 9.80 -6.88 -17.52
N LYS A 14 10.46 -8.04 -17.41
CA LYS A 14 9.78 -9.35 -17.42
C LYS A 14 8.93 -9.60 -16.18
N LEU A 15 9.10 -8.80 -15.12
CA LEU A 15 8.34 -8.87 -13.88
C LEU A 15 7.14 -7.90 -13.87
N ILE A 16 7.01 -7.03 -14.87
CA ILE A 16 5.82 -6.16 -15.00
C ILE A 16 4.58 -7.05 -15.15
N GLY A 17 3.53 -6.73 -14.38
CA GLY A 17 2.31 -7.52 -14.28
C GLY A 17 2.38 -8.67 -13.27
N SER A 18 3.53 -8.92 -12.63
CA SER A 18 3.61 -9.87 -11.51
C SER A 18 2.76 -9.37 -10.35
N GLU A 19 1.93 -10.24 -9.80
CA GLU A 19 1.06 -9.95 -8.66
C GLU A 19 1.41 -10.84 -7.46
N THR A 20 1.10 -10.37 -6.25
CA THR A 20 1.08 -11.24 -5.07
C THR A 20 -0.21 -12.05 -5.04
N GLU A 21 -0.21 -13.17 -4.33
CA GLU A 21 -1.45 -13.74 -3.82
C GLU A 21 -2.21 -12.71 -2.96
N VAL A 22 -3.51 -12.96 -2.77
CA VAL A 22 -4.34 -12.11 -1.89
C VAL A 22 -3.93 -12.33 -0.44
N ILE A 23 -3.56 -11.24 0.22
CA ILE A 23 -3.17 -11.22 1.62
C ILE A 23 -4.33 -10.63 2.42
N ARG A 24 -4.83 -11.40 3.39
CA ARG A 24 -5.90 -10.93 4.29
C ARG A 24 -5.27 -10.24 5.49
N GLY A 25 -5.82 -9.08 5.84
CA GLY A 25 -5.50 -8.41 7.09
C GLY A 25 -5.92 -9.29 8.27
N ARG A 26 -5.12 -9.27 9.34
CA ARG A 26 -5.33 -10.18 10.47
C ARG A 26 -6.60 -9.88 11.25
N TYR A 27 -6.88 -8.61 11.47
CA TYR A 27 -7.96 -8.13 12.32
C TYR A 27 -9.00 -7.40 11.47
N PRO A 28 -10.28 -7.39 11.90
CA PRO A 28 -11.26 -6.50 11.30
C PRO A 28 -10.88 -5.04 11.56
N VAL A 29 -11.57 -4.13 10.89
CA VAL A 29 -11.50 -2.69 11.18
C VAL A 29 -12.10 -2.43 12.55
N GLU A 30 -11.35 -1.74 13.42
CA GLU A 30 -11.67 -1.56 14.84
C GLU A 30 -11.64 -0.10 15.26
N HIS A 31 -12.40 0.24 16.30
CA HIS A 31 -12.52 1.62 16.79
C HIS A 31 -11.22 2.16 17.38
N ASP A 32 -10.47 1.36 18.14
CA ASP A 32 -9.33 1.89 18.89
C ASP A 32 -8.19 2.39 17.98
N PRO A 33 -7.78 1.69 16.89
CA PRO A 33 -6.84 2.25 15.93
C PRO A 33 -7.35 3.52 15.24
N ILE A 34 -8.64 3.60 14.90
CA ILE A 34 -9.26 4.81 14.32
C ILE A 34 -9.15 5.98 15.30
N ARG A 35 -9.56 5.77 16.55
CA ARG A 35 -9.48 6.78 17.61
C ARG A 35 -8.04 7.26 17.80
N ARG A 36 -7.06 6.35 17.86
CA ARG A 36 -5.64 6.70 18.01
C ARG A 36 -5.11 7.49 16.81
N TYR A 37 -5.51 7.13 15.59
CA TYR A 37 -5.15 7.86 14.39
C TYR A 37 -5.69 9.30 14.45
N CYS A 38 -6.98 9.47 14.72
CA CYS A 38 -7.61 10.77 14.88
C CYS A 38 -6.95 11.64 15.95
N HIS A 39 -6.57 11.04 17.10
CA HIS A 39 -5.82 11.75 18.14
C HIS A 39 -4.44 12.21 17.68
N MET A 40 -3.76 11.41 16.86
CA MET A 40 -2.42 11.73 16.36
C MET A 40 -2.44 12.80 15.27
N THR A 41 -3.55 12.91 14.54
CA THR A 41 -3.70 13.85 13.42
C THR A 41 -4.60 15.05 13.76
N ASP A 42 -5.05 15.17 15.01
CA ASP A 42 -6.05 16.15 15.46
C ASP A 42 -7.33 16.17 14.58
N ASP A 43 -7.74 15.00 14.06
CA ASP A 43 -8.93 14.88 13.21
C ASP A 43 -10.16 14.59 14.06
N THR A 44 -11.08 15.54 14.13
CA THR A 44 -12.29 15.48 14.94
C THR A 44 -13.54 15.12 14.14
N ASN A 45 -13.40 14.54 12.94
CA ASN A 45 -14.56 14.19 12.13
C ASN A 45 -15.45 13.16 12.84
N PRO A 46 -16.72 13.49 13.14
CA PRO A 46 -17.61 12.62 13.92
C PRO A 46 -17.92 11.30 13.19
N LEU A 47 -17.79 11.24 11.86
CA LEU A 47 -17.93 9.99 11.10
C LEU A 47 -16.92 8.89 11.50
N PHE A 48 -15.81 9.28 12.14
CA PHE A 48 -14.74 8.37 12.55
C PHE A 48 -14.81 8.03 14.04
N LEU A 49 -15.42 8.89 14.86
CA LEU A 49 -15.29 8.85 16.32
C LEU A 49 -16.62 8.70 17.07
N ASP A 50 -17.72 9.18 16.50
CA ASP A 50 -19.04 9.21 17.13
C ASP A 50 -19.95 8.16 16.48
N THR A 51 -20.21 7.09 17.23
CA THR A 51 -21.05 5.98 16.77
C THR A 51 -22.47 6.43 16.46
N GLU A 52 -23.09 7.25 17.32
CA GLU A 52 -24.48 7.69 17.15
C GLU A 52 -24.61 8.58 15.91
N TYR A 53 -23.66 9.52 15.74
CA TYR A 53 -23.61 10.36 14.55
C TYR A 53 -23.41 9.52 13.28
N ALA A 54 -22.46 8.58 13.29
CA ALA A 54 -22.14 7.78 12.12
C ALA A 54 -23.29 6.84 11.71
N GLU A 55 -24.02 6.25 12.67
CA GLU A 55 -25.22 5.44 12.44
C GLU A 55 -26.37 6.26 11.81
N SER A 56 -26.54 7.52 12.23
CA SER A 56 -27.54 8.42 11.66
C SER A 56 -27.16 8.98 10.28
N SER A 57 -25.90 8.83 9.88
CA SER A 57 -25.37 9.34 8.61
C SER A 57 -25.71 8.43 7.43
N ARG A 58 -25.43 8.88 6.20
CA ARG A 58 -25.55 8.04 4.98
C ARG A 58 -24.71 6.75 5.01
N TYR A 59 -23.71 6.67 5.89
CA TYR A 59 -22.82 5.53 5.99
C TYR A 59 -23.36 4.43 6.91
N GLY A 60 -24.25 4.77 7.84
CA GLY A 60 -24.90 3.83 8.77
C GLY A 60 -23.96 3.10 9.73
N SER A 61 -22.71 3.53 9.85
CA SER A 61 -21.69 2.99 10.77
C SER A 61 -20.48 3.91 10.77
N VAL A 62 -19.63 3.79 11.79
CA VAL A 62 -18.31 4.45 11.84
C VAL A 62 -17.46 3.96 10.68
N ILE A 63 -16.85 4.91 9.97
CA ILE A 63 -15.96 4.63 8.85
C ILE A 63 -14.50 4.87 9.25
N SER A 64 -13.58 4.14 8.64
CA SER A 64 -12.14 4.37 8.79
C SER A 64 -11.75 5.67 8.08
N PRO A 65 -10.89 6.51 8.69
CA PRO A 65 -10.16 7.54 7.96
C PRO A 65 -9.49 6.90 6.72
N PRO A 66 -9.58 7.50 5.52
CA PRO A 66 -9.13 6.86 4.29
C PRO A 66 -7.66 6.42 4.32
N LEU A 67 -6.76 7.27 4.83
CA LEU A 67 -5.34 6.96 4.91
C LEU A 67 -4.97 5.91 5.98
N LEU A 68 -5.92 5.53 6.86
CA LEU A 68 -5.72 4.48 7.85
C LEU A 68 -6.02 3.07 7.29
N ILE A 69 -6.61 2.96 6.09
CA ILE A 69 -6.92 1.66 5.46
C ILE A 69 -5.68 0.75 5.35
N GLY A 70 -4.50 1.34 5.12
CA GLY A 70 -3.21 0.63 5.11
C GLY A 70 -2.89 -0.10 6.42
N TYR A 71 -3.36 0.40 7.56
CA TYR A 71 -3.17 -0.23 8.87
C TYR A 71 -3.94 -1.56 8.98
N PHE A 72 -5.20 -1.57 8.52
CA PHE A 72 -6.09 -2.74 8.62
C PHE A 72 -5.82 -3.81 7.56
N THR A 73 -5.17 -3.44 6.45
CA THR A 73 -4.74 -4.41 5.42
C THR A 73 -3.47 -5.16 5.81
N GLY A 74 -2.63 -4.58 6.66
CA GLY A 74 -1.37 -5.19 7.10
C GLY A 74 -1.54 -6.18 8.25
N ASN A 75 -0.56 -7.09 8.40
CA ASN A 75 -0.50 -8.02 9.53
C ASN A 75 0.31 -7.48 10.73
N GLY A 76 0.86 -6.27 10.59
CA GLY A 76 1.71 -5.64 11.59
C GLY A 76 3.02 -6.41 11.82
N PRO A 77 3.89 -5.89 12.72
CA PRO A 77 5.18 -6.52 13.01
C PRO A 77 5.10 -7.68 14.02
N TRP A 78 3.93 -7.89 14.67
CA TRP A 78 3.76 -8.88 15.73
C TRP A 78 2.57 -9.80 15.47
N PRO A 79 2.70 -11.14 15.64
CA PRO A 79 3.98 -11.81 15.82
C PRO A 79 4.84 -11.63 14.57
N PRO A 80 6.18 -11.75 14.70
CA PRO A 80 7.07 -11.59 13.58
C PRO A 80 6.66 -12.50 12.43
N ALA A 81 6.70 -11.98 11.20
CA ALA A 81 6.48 -12.80 10.03
C ALA A 81 7.50 -13.92 9.98
N ASP A 82 7.05 -15.13 9.68
CA ASP A 82 7.90 -16.31 9.47
C ASP A 82 8.56 -16.32 8.07
N GLY A 83 8.33 -15.27 7.28
CA GLY A 83 8.82 -15.13 5.90
C GLY A 83 7.91 -15.78 4.85
N SER A 84 6.76 -16.34 5.24
CA SER A 84 5.80 -16.95 4.32
C SER A 84 4.84 -15.96 3.66
N GLU A 85 4.81 -14.70 4.12
CA GLU A 85 3.92 -13.69 3.56
C GLU A 85 4.22 -13.44 2.07
N PRO A 86 3.22 -13.54 1.19
CA PRO A 86 3.40 -13.26 -0.23
C PRO A 86 4.01 -11.89 -0.46
N SER A 87 5.03 -11.81 -1.29
CA SER A 87 5.70 -10.56 -1.64
C SER A 87 5.93 -10.47 -3.14
N LEU A 88 6.03 -9.24 -3.65
CA LEU A 88 6.39 -9.04 -5.05
C LEU A 88 7.80 -9.57 -5.30
N PRO A 89 8.08 -10.10 -6.50
CA PRO A 89 9.41 -10.56 -6.84
C PRO A 89 10.41 -9.40 -6.71
N ALA A 90 11.60 -9.71 -6.20
CA ALA A 90 12.66 -8.72 -6.06
C ALA A 90 13.03 -8.14 -7.43
N ILE A 91 12.88 -6.82 -7.59
CA ILE A 91 13.18 -6.16 -8.85
C ILE A 91 14.71 -6.02 -9.00
N PRO A 92 15.33 -6.66 -10.02
CA PRO A 92 16.75 -6.50 -10.27
C PRO A 92 17.01 -5.04 -10.64
N SER A 93 17.77 -4.35 -9.80
CA SER A 93 18.00 -2.91 -9.91
C SER A 93 19.41 -2.55 -9.43
N PRO A 94 20.06 -1.55 -10.04
CA PRO A 94 21.35 -1.07 -9.57
C PRO A 94 21.18 -0.22 -8.29
N GLY A 95 22.22 -0.25 -7.45
CA GLY A 95 22.27 0.56 -6.23
C GLY A 95 21.57 -0.06 -5.02
N ASP A 96 21.90 0.46 -3.86
CA ASP A 96 21.44 0.02 -2.54
C ASP A 96 20.59 1.09 -1.82
N ARG A 97 20.51 2.30 -2.37
CA ARG A 97 19.71 3.40 -1.82
C ARG A 97 18.33 3.42 -2.47
N LEU A 98 17.29 3.36 -1.64
CA LEU A 98 15.90 3.38 -2.05
C LEU A 98 15.22 4.63 -1.49
N ILE A 99 14.52 5.35 -2.35
CA ILE A 99 13.68 6.49 -1.97
C ILE A 99 12.25 6.21 -2.42
N ASN A 100 11.30 6.36 -1.51
CA ASN A 100 9.88 6.42 -1.83
C ASN A 100 9.54 7.87 -2.22
N LEU A 101 9.07 8.07 -3.46
CA LEU A 101 8.85 9.40 -4.01
C LEU A 101 7.40 9.84 -3.90
N THR A 102 6.47 9.01 -4.39
CA THR A 102 5.05 9.34 -4.39
C THR A 102 4.22 8.13 -4.00
N THR A 103 3.15 8.40 -3.26
CA THR A 103 2.08 7.45 -3.00
C THR A 103 0.77 8.17 -3.28
N GLU A 104 0.05 7.70 -4.29
CA GLU A 104 -1.27 8.17 -4.64
C GLU A 104 -2.29 7.15 -4.14
N TRP A 105 -3.42 7.63 -3.63
CA TRP A 105 -4.53 6.80 -3.17
C TRP A 105 -5.82 7.23 -3.85
N GLU A 106 -6.56 6.26 -4.34
CA GLU A 106 -7.92 6.38 -4.82
C GLU A 106 -8.83 5.58 -3.89
N PHE A 107 -9.93 6.19 -3.43
CA PHE A 107 -10.89 5.58 -2.52
C PHE A 107 -12.23 5.46 -3.23
N TYR A 108 -12.74 4.25 -3.36
CA TYR A 108 -13.95 3.94 -4.12
C TYR A 108 -15.15 3.76 -3.20
N GLU A 109 -14.96 3.15 -2.04
CA GLU A 109 -16.01 2.88 -1.06
C GLU A 109 -15.52 3.15 0.37
N PRO A 110 -16.40 3.59 1.28
CA PRO A 110 -16.05 3.79 2.69
C PRO A 110 -15.81 2.44 3.37
N VAL A 111 -14.66 2.31 4.02
CA VAL A 111 -14.35 1.16 4.87
C VAL A 111 -15.00 1.35 6.24
N LYS A 112 -15.77 0.38 6.72
CA LYS A 112 -16.55 0.46 7.96
C LYS A 112 -15.92 -0.36 9.08
N ILE A 113 -16.23 -0.01 10.33
CA ILE A 113 -15.97 -0.89 11.47
C ILE A 113 -16.52 -2.30 11.19
N GLY A 114 -15.73 -3.32 11.51
CA GLY A 114 -16.08 -4.72 11.30
C GLY A 114 -15.66 -5.29 9.94
N ASP A 115 -15.36 -4.44 8.95
CA ASP A 115 -14.89 -4.91 7.65
C ASP A 115 -13.60 -5.73 7.80
N ARG A 116 -13.47 -6.78 6.98
CA ARG A 116 -12.23 -7.57 6.88
C ARG A 116 -11.56 -7.26 5.57
N LEU A 117 -10.46 -6.53 5.65
CA LEU A 117 -9.75 -6.10 4.47
C LEU A 117 -8.78 -7.16 3.97
N SER A 118 -8.59 -7.16 2.67
CA SER A 118 -7.53 -7.91 2.00
C SER A 118 -6.89 -7.04 0.93
N TYR A 119 -5.69 -7.42 0.50
CA TYR A 119 -5.02 -6.71 -0.57
C TYR A 119 -4.20 -7.63 -1.46
N LYS A 120 -3.92 -7.15 -2.66
CA LYS A 120 -2.86 -7.69 -3.52
C LYS A 120 -2.01 -6.57 -4.08
N ARG A 121 -0.78 -6.87 -4.44
CA ARG A 121 0.13 -5.91 -5.06
C ARG A 121 0.50 -6.33 -6.47
N ARG A 122 0.88 -5.35 -7.30
CA ARG A 122 1.32 -5.55 -8.68
C ARG A 122 2.56 -4.72 -8.99
N VAL A 123 3.49 -5.27 -9.76
CA VAL A 123 4.52 -4.46 -10.44
C VAL A 123 3.88 -3.81 -11.67
N ALA A 124 3.65 -2.51 -11.61
CA ALA A 124 2.94 -1.78 -12.66
C ALA A 124 3.87 -1.34 -13.79
N ASP A 125 5.08 -0.90 -13.47
CA ASP A 125 6.07 -0.46 -14.46
C ASP A 125 7.49 -0.44 -13.88
N VAL A 126 8.48 -0.55 -14.77
CA VAL A 126 9.89 -0.39 -14.44
C VAL A 126 10.61 0.35 -15.58
N PHE A 127 11.34 1.41 -15.23
CA PHE A 127 12.07 2.22 -16.20
C PHE A 127 13.32 2.89 -15.61
N ILE A 128 14.19 3.39 -16.49
CA ILE A 128 15.35 4.19 -16.11
C ILE A 128 15.08 5.63 -16.52
N LYS A 129 15.27 6.55 -15.57
CA LYS A 129 15.20 7.98 -15.81
C LYS A 129 16.23 8.67 -14.92
N GLY A 130 17.08 9.48 -15.51
CA GLY A 130 18.13 10.18 -14.76
C GLY A 130 17.57 11.16 -13.73
N ILE A 131 18.22 11.20 -12.58
CA ILE A 131 18.08 12.26 -11.56
C ILE A 131 19.45 12.93 -11.37
N ARG A 132 19.48 14.06 -10.66
CA ARG A 132 20.74 14.78 -10.36
C ARG A 132 21.78 13.89 -9.67
N LEU A 133 21.35 12.98 -8.79
CA LEU A 133 22.22 12.07 -8.06
C LEU A 133 22.75 10.92 -8.93
N ASP A 134 21.95 10.43 -9.89
CA ASP A 134 22.27 9.26 -10.70
C ASP A 134 21.58 9.34 -12.07
N SER A 135 22.39 9.44 -13.14
CA SER A 135 21.90 9.52 -14.53
C SER A 135 21.19 8.25 -15.00
N LYS A 136 21.32 7.14 -14.27
CA LYS A 136 20.67 5.86 -14.52
C LYS A 136 19.87 5.39 -13.31
N ALA A 137 19.28 6.32 -12.56
CA ALA A 137 18.35 5.99 -11.49
C ALA A 137 17.21 5.10 -12.02
N PHE A 138 16.87 4.12 -11.20
CA PHE A 138 16.02 2.99 -11.55
C PHE A 138 14.69 3.14 -10.85
N TRP A 139 13.61 3.23 -11.61
CA TRP A 139 12.29 3.57 -11.13
C TRP A 139 11.40 2.35 -11.18
N VAL A 140 10.65 2.14 -10.10
CA VAL A 140 9.71 1.03 -9.96
C VAL A 140 8.37 1.62 -9.57
N LYS A 141 7.34 1.35 -10.38
CA LYS A 141 5.96 1.67 -10.06
C LYS A 141 5.28 0.39 -9.58
N THR A 142 4.66 0.45 -8.41
CA THR A 142 3.86 -0.66 -7.87
C THR A 142 2.46 -0.18 -7.55
N GLU A 143 1.49 -1.07 -7.67
CA GLU A 143 0.11 -0.82 -7.27
C GLU A 143 -0.29 -1.76 -6.13
N MET A 144 -1.22 -1.30 -5.31
CA MET A 144 -1.88 -2.07 -4.26
C MET A 144 -3.38 -1.91 -4.43
N PHE A 145 -4.10 -3.03 -4.48
CA PHE A 145 -5.54 -3.09 -4.58
C PHE A 145 -6.10 -3.62 -3.27
N VAL A 146 -7.06 -2.91 -2.68
CA VAL A 146 -7.64 -3.25 -1.38
C VAL A 146 -9.11 -3.61 -1.55
N TYR A 147 -9.49 -4.74 -0.96
CA TYR A 147 -10.84 -5.29 -1.02
C TYR A 147 -11.43 -5.50 0.37
N ASN A 148 -12.75 -5.43 0.50
CA ASN A 148 -13.47 -5.86 1.70
C ASN A 148 -13.83 -7.36 1.65
N GLN A 149 -14.61 -7.83 2.64
CA GLN A 149 -15.08 -9.22 2.74
C GLN A 149 -15.97 -9.68 1.57
N ASP A 150 -16.59 -8.74 0.86
CA ASP A 150 -17.48 -9.00 -0.28
C ASP A 150 -16.73 -8.90 -1.62
N GLU A 151 -15.39 -8.93 -1.58
CA GLU A 151 -14.50 -8.80 -2.74
C GLU A 151 -14.67 -7.49 -3.52
N THR A 152 -15.28 -6.47 -2.89
CA THR A 152 -15.46 -5.15 -3.48
C THR A 152 -14.17 -4.35 -3.35
N LEU A 153 -13.71 -3.74 -4.44
CA LEU A 153 -12.54 -2.86 -4.43
C LEU A 153 -12.89 -1.56 -3.68
N VAL A 154 -12.29 -1.36 -2.52
CA VAL A 154 -12.55 -0.18 -1.67
C VAL A 154 -11.52 0.92 -1.86
N ALA A 155 -10.28 0.56 -2.19
CA ALA A 155 -9.22 1.52 -2.44
C ALA A 155 -8.13 0.95 -3.36
N MET A 156 -7.41 1.83 -4.04
CA MET A 156 -6.21 1.51 -4.79
C MET A 156 -5.10 2.50 -4.42
N SER A 157 -3.87 2.01 -4.31
CA SER A 157 -2.69 2.85 -4.15
C SER A 157 -1.71 2.63 -5.28
N THR A 158 -1.16 3.72 -5.80
CA THR A 158 -0.02 3.71 -6.72
C THR A 158 1.19 4.28 -6.02
N ASN A 159 2.28 3.51 -5.97
CA ASN A 159 3.53 3.92 -5.36
C ASN A 159 4.66 3.98 -6.40
N LEU A 160 5.46 5.05 -6.34
CA LEU A 160 6.63 5.25 -7.19
C LEU A 160 7.90 5.30 -6.33
N LEU A 161 8.79 4.36 -6.60
CA LEU A 161 10.06 4.18 -5.91
C LEU A 161 11.19 4.48 -6.88
N VAL A 162 12.28 5.07 -6.37
CA VAL A 162 13.53 5.20 -7.10
C VAL A 162 14.68 4.55 -6.33
N ARG A 163 15.48 3.77 -7.04
CA ARG A 163 16.77 3.28 -6.59
C ARG A 163 17.90 3.98 -7.31
N HIS A 164 18.94 4.36 -6.57
CA HIS A 164 20.12 5.03 -7.10
C HIS A 164 21.39 4.50 -6.43
N ARG A 165 22.53 4.69 -7.10
CA ARG A 165 23.83 4.14 -6.67
C ARG A 165 24.63 5.06 -5.73
N THR A 166 24.29 6.34 -5.71
CA THR A 166 25.09 7.43 -5.13
C THR A 166 24.30 8.29 -4.17
#